data_AF-A0A3D4ML43-F1
#
_entry.id   AF-A0A3D4ML43-F1
#
_cell.length_a   1.000
_cell.length_b   1.000
_cell.length_c   1.000
_cell.angle_alpha   90.00
_cell.angle_beta   90.00
_cell.angle_gamma   90.00
#
_symmetry.space_group_name_H-M   'P 1'
#
loop_
_entity.id
_entity.type
_entity.pdbx_description
1 polymer ?
#
loop_
_entity_poly.entity_id
_entity_poly.type
_entity_poly.pdbx_seq_one_letter_code
_entity_poly.pdbx_strand_id
1 'polypeptide(L)'
;MKEESNGFLSKISDNVKVGFFRWWFVGAIYFFVGWGTGLGNSKSAFDLIFILSLATSVGMIFIFNPIVYGMFEIERNGVIINKKINERSVWVGALMKIGEFFKCFIVTILVFFSYQFINLGINKWLGKTADTVVIKGEPIIYATLFVIFYNFLCFIIYKTYYLFKNIKIKKEVKE
;
A
#
# COMPACT_ATOMS: atom_id res chain seq x y z
N MET A 1 15.92 -31.86 -0.40
CA MET A 1 16.35 -31.64 0.99
C MET A 1 16.26 -30.13 1.22
N LYS A 2 15.22 -29.62 1.89
CA LYS A 2 15.15 -28.18 2.22
C LYS A 2 16.06 -27.98 3.43
N GLU A 3 17.11 -27.18 3.28
CA GLU A 3 17.93 -26.73 4.40
C GLU A 3 17.02 -26.08 5.45
N GLU A 4 16.93 -26.68 6.64
CA GLU A 4 16.34 -26.03 7.80
C GLU A 4 17.24 -24.88 8.20
N SER A 5 16.98 -23.72 7.61
CA SER A 5 17.55 -22.45 8.01
C SER A 5 17.13 -22.17 9.46
N ASN A 6 18.01 -22.49 10.42
CA ASN A 6 17.86 -22.17 11.84
C ASN A 6 18.10 -20.68 12.16
N GLY A 7 17.90 -19.80 11.19
CA GLY A 7 18.06 -18.34 11.36
C GLY A 7 16.79 -17.70 11.92
N PHE A 8 16.91 -16.63 12.70
CA PHE A 8 15.78 -15.84 13.23
C PHE A 8 14.72 -15.48 12.17
N LEU A 9 15.15 -15.23 10.93
CA LEU A 9 14.27 -14.91 9.80
C LEU A 9 13.37 -16.06 9.34
N SER A 10 13.71 -17.32 9.60
CA SER A 10 12.85 -18.46 9.24
C SER A 10 11.63 -18.58 10.15
N LYS A 11 11.69 -18.00 11.36
CA LYS A 11 10.58 -17.96 12.33
C LYS A 11 9.55 -16.86 12.03
N ILE A 12 9.89 -15.89 11.19
CA ILE A 12 8.98 -14.80 10.81
C ILE A 12 8.11 -15.28 9.64
N SER A 13 6.79 -15.06 9.73
CA SER A 13 5.88 -15.42 8.65
C SER A 13 6.15 -14.60 7.39
N ASP A 14 5.95 -15.21 6.23
CA ASP A 14 6.18 -14.57 4.94
C ASP A 14 5.29 -13.33 4.74
N ASN A 15 4.08 -13.33 5.30
CA ASN A 15 3.20 -12.16 5.32
C ASN A 15 3.82 -10.94 6.03
N VAL A 16 4.53 -11.16 7.14
CA VAL A 16 5.23 -10.07 7.85
C VAL A 16 6.43 -9.57 7.05
N LYS A 17 7.20 -10.48 6.44
CA LYS A 17 8.33 -10.12 5.56
C LYS A 17 7.85 -9.29 4.37
N VAL A 18 6.75 -9.68 3.74
CA VAL A 18 6.13 -8.94 2.63
C VAL A 18 5.64 -7.57 3.08
N GLY A 19 5.05 -7.46 4.28
CA GLY A 19 4.64 -6.18 4.87
C GLY A 19 5.84 -5.23 5.08
N PHE A 20 6.92 -5.74 5.66
CA PHE A 20 8.15 -4.98 5.86
C PHE A 20 8.80 -4.58 4.54
N PHE A 21 8.89 -5.50 3.57
CA PHE A 21 9.44 -5.20 2.26
C PHE A 21 8.61 -4.13 1.54
N ARG A 22 7.28 -4.15 1.69
CA ARG A 22 6.40 -3.10 1.14
C ARG A 22 6.70 -1.76 1.76
N TRP A 23 6.79 -1.72 3.10
CA TRP A 23 7.11 -0.52 3.85
C TRP A 23 8.43 0.10 3.37
N TRP A 24 9.50 -0.70 3.30
CA TRP A 24 10.79 -0.25 2.80
C TRP A 24 10.68 0.26 1.35
N PHE A 25 10.03 -0.49 0.48
CA PHE A 25 9.92 -0.17 -0.95
C PHE A 25 9.19 1.15 -1.21
N VAL A 26 8.04 1.38 -0.56
CA VAL A 26 7.30 2.64 -0.73
C VAL A 26 8.02 3.82 -0.08
N GLY A 27 8.76 3.59 1.01
CA GLY A 27 9.64 4.59 1.61
C GLY A 27 10.77 5.00 0.66
N ALA A 28 11.41 4.02 0.00
CA ALA A 28 12.43 4.29 -0.99
C ALA A 28 11.88 5.10 -2.19
N ILE A 29 10.67 4.77 -2.68
CA ILE A 29 10.01 5.55 -3.73
C ILE A 29 9.76 6.99 -3.27
N TYR A 30 9.27 7.19 -2.05
CA TYR A 30 9.10 8.54 -1.50
C TYR A 30 10.42 9.30 -1.40
N PHE A 31 11.50 8.62 -0.97
CA PHE A 31 12.83 9.23 -0.92
C PHE A 31 13.27 9.74 -2.30
N PHE A 32 13.20 8.91 -3.34
CA PHE A 32 13.62 9.33 -4.69
C PHE A 32 12.69 10.37 -5.32
N VAL A 33 11.38 10.21 -5.17
CA VAL A 33 10.40 11.09 -5.81
C VAL A 33 10.20 12.36 -4.97
N GLY A 34 9.80 12.23 -3.71
CA GLY A 34 9.50 13.35 -2.83
C GLY A 34 10.72 14.19 -2.50
N TRP A 35 11.84 13.56 -2.12
CA TRP A 35 13.07 14.29 -1.78
C TRP A 35 13.99 14.46 -2.97
N GLY A 36 14.27 13.39 -3.71
CA GLY A 36 15.26 13.39 -4.79
C GLY A 36 14.94 14.30 -5.97
N THR A 37 13.65 14.50 -6.29
CA THR A 37 13.24 15.43 -7.37
C THR A 37 12.82 16.81 -6.85
N GLY A 38 12.74 16.99 -5.52
CA GLY A 38 12.24 18.22 -4.91
C GLY A 38 10.71 18.41 -4.98
N LEU A 39 9.95 17.47 -5.54
CA LEU A 39 8.49 17.52 -5.59
C LEU A 39 7.83 17.60 -4.21
N GLY A 40 8.50 17.13 -3.16
CA GLY A 40 8.04 17.30 -1.78
C GLY A 40 7.92 18.76 -1.33
N ASN A 41 8.57 19.69 -2.05
CA ASN A 41 8.49 21.13 -1.84
C ASN A 41 7.67 21.84 -2.94
N SER A 42 6.95 21.10 -3.79
CA SER A 42 6.14 21.71 -4.85
C SER A 42 5.03 22.57 -4.25
N LYS A 43 4.65 23.64 -4.95
CA LYS A 43 3.50 24.48 -4.57
C LYS A 43 2.16 23.77 -4.85
N SER A 44 2.15 22.82 -5.78
CA SER A 44 0.97 22.02 -6.14
C SER A 44 1.01 20.68 -5.41
N ALA A 45 0.17 20.54 -4.38
CA ALA A 45 -0.03 19.28 -3.67
C ALA A 45 -0.52 18.16 -4.60
N PHE A 46 -1.30 18.50 -5.63
CA PHE A 46 -1.81 17.55 -6.60
C PHE A 46 -0.67 16.89 -7.40
N ASP A 47 0.32 17.67 -7.82
CA ASP A 47 1.45 17.15 -8.61
C ASP A 47 2.23 16.10 -7.82
N LEU A 48 2.51 16.38 -6.54
CA LEU A 48 3.16 15.44 -5.65
C LEU A 48 2.32 14.17 -5.49
N ILE A 49 1.03 14.30 -5.15
CA ILE A 49 0.13 13.16 -4.94
C ILE A 49 0.07 12.30 -6.20
N PHE A 50 -0.15 12.92 -7.37
CA PHE A 50 -0.32 12.21 -8.62
C PHE A 50 0.96 11.48 -9.04
N ILE A 51 2.11 12.18 -9.08
CA ILE A 51 3.39 11.60 -9.50
C ILE A 51 3.81 10.48 -8.54
N LEU A 52 3.68 10.70 -7.24
CA LEU A 52 4.06 9.72 -6.23
C LEU A 52 3.17 8.48 -6.28
N SER A 53 1.86 8.66 -6.51
CA SER A 53 0.93 7.55 -6.69
C SER A 53 1.24 6.74 -7.95
N LEU A 54 1.55 7.45 -9.04
CA LEU A 54 1.93 6.82 -10.30
C LEU A 54 3.24 6.01 -10.13
N ALA A 55 4.29 6.64 -9.61
CA ALA A 55 5.58 5.99 -9.37
C ALA A 55 5.43 4.77 -8.45
N THR A 56 4.68 4.92 -7.36
CA THR A 56 4.41 3.82 -6.42
C THR A 56 3.65 2.69 -7.09
N SER A 57 2.60 2.98 -7.87
CA SER A 57 1.82 1.96 -8.56
C SER A 57 2.65 1.20 -9.61
N VAL A 58 3.47 1.91 -10.39
CA VAL A 58 4.36 1.30 -11.39
C VAL A 58 5.39 0.41 -10.70
N GLY A 59 6.04 0.91 -9.64
CA GLY A 59 6.95 0.12 -8.83
C GLY A 59 6.26 -1.11 -8.22
N MET A 60 5.03 -0.96 -7.74
CA MET A 60 4.26 -2.05 -7.16
C MET A 60 3.93 -3.12 -8.20
N ILE A 61 3.46 -2.72 -9.38
CA ILE A 61 3.03 -3.61 -10.46
C ILE A 61 4.20 -4.37 -11.08
N PHE A 62 5.30 -3.68 -11.38
CA PHE A 62 6.39 -4.23 -12.20
C PHE A 62 7.60 -4.70 -11.41
N ILE A 63 7.76 -4.28 -10.15
CA ILE A 63 8.93 -4.63 -9.33
C ILE A 63 8.47 -5.39 -8.09
N PHE A 64 7.72 -4.75 -7.19
CA PHE A 64 7.37 -5.33 -5.90
C PHE A 64 6.54 -6.62 -6.04
N ASN A 65 5.44 -6.57 -6.78
CA ASN A 65 4.52 -7.71 -6.92
C ASN A 65 5.22 -8.94 -7.55
N PRO A 66 5.94 -8.83 -8.68
CA PRO A 66 6.68 -9.97 -9.23
C PRO A 66 7.69 -10.58 -8.26
N ILE A 67 8.47 -9.74 -7.56
CA ILE A 67 9.47 -10.20 -6.58
C ILE A 67 8.77 -10.94 -5.43
N VAL A 68 7.75 -10.33 -4.85
CA VAL A 68 7.04 -10.90 -3.70
C VAL A 68 6.34 -12.21 -4.06
N TYR A 69 5.70 -12.28 -5.23
CA TYR A 69 5.04 -13.51 -5.66
C TYR A 69 6.01 -14.63 -6.04
N GLY A 70 7.23 -14.28 -6.46
CA GLY A 70 8.29 -15.24 -6.76
C GLY A 70 9.04 -15.74 -5.52
N MET A 71 9.20 -14.90 -4.49
CA MET A 71 10.05 -15.19 -3.33
C MET A 71 9.32 -15.69 -2.08
N PHE A 72 8.04 -15.33 -1.89
CA PHE A 72 7.31 -15.58 -0.64
C PHE A 72 6.02 -16.36 -0.90
N GLU A 73 5.68 -17.30 -0.02
CA GLU A 73 4.38 -17.97 -0.05
C GLU A 73 3.34 -17.12 0.68
N ILE A 74 2.58 -16.31 -0.07
CA ILE A 74 1.56 -15.46 0.53
C ILE A 74 0.33 -16.30 0.81
N GLU A 75 0.02 -16.46 2.09
CA GLU A 75 -1.14 -17.18 2.56
C GLU A 75 -2.23 -16.21 3.01
N ARG A 76 -3.46 -16.45 2.55
CA ARG A 76 -4.66 -15.75 3.03
C ARG A 76 -5.72 -16.78 3.40
N ASN A 77 -6.03 -16.87 4.69
CA ASN A 77 -6.99 -17.83 5.27
C ASN A 77 -6.71 -19.29 4.87
N GLY A 78 -5.48 -19.78 5.02
CA GLY A 78 -5.15 -21.17 4.68
C GLY A 78 -4.83 -21.41 3.21
N VAL A 79 -5.01 -20.42 2.33
CA VAL A 79 -4.86 -20.59 0.88
C VAL A 79 -3.71 -19.76 0.34
N ILE A 80 -2.77 -20.41 -0.34
CA ILE A 80 -1.67 -19.76 -1.06
C ILE A 80 -2.23 -19.03 -2.29
N ILE A 81 -2.09 -17.71 -2.33
CA ILE A 81 -2.73 -16.87 -3.36
C ILE A 81 -1.89 -16.71 -4.63
N ASN A 82 -0.56 -16.91 -4.57
CA ASN A 82 0.35 -16.62 -5.68
C ASN A 82 0.04 -17.43 -6.94
N LYS A 83 -0.29 -18.72 -6.78
CA LYS A 83 -0.56 -19.64 -7.91
C LYS A 83 -1.74 -19.20 -8.77
N LYS A 84 -2.76 -18.58 -8.15
CA LYS A 84 -3.95 -18.07 -8.86
C LYS A 84 -3.69 -16.82 -9.70
N ILE A 85 -2.50 -16.22 -9.63
CA ILE A 85 -2.16 -15.02 -10.42
C ILE A 85 -1.75 -15.42 -11.84
N ASN A 86 -1.03 -16.52 -11.99
CA ASN A 86 -0.50 -17.00 -13.28
C ASN A 86 -1.59 -17.55 -14.21
N GLU A 87 -2.78 -17.84 -13.68
CA GLU A 87 -3.90 -18.44 -14.41
C GLU A 87 -4.92 -17.40 -14.92
N ARG A 88 -4.64 -16.10 -14.79
CA ARG A 88 -5.60 -15.02 -15.08
C ARG A 88 -5.59 -14.60 -16.54
N SER A 89 -6.76 -14.24 -17.06
CA SER A 89 -6.87 -13.64 -18.39
C SER A 89 -6.22 -12.26 -18.45
N VAL A 90 -5.75 -11.87 -19.64
CA VAL A 90 -5.06 -10.59 -19.89
C VAL A 90 -5.91 -9.39 -19.44
N TRP A 91 -7.21 -9.39 -19.76
CA TRP A 91 -8.14 -8.33 -19.36
C TRP A 91 -8.28 -8.19 -17.84
N VAL A 92 -8.42 -9.32 -17.14
CA VAL A 92 -8.51 -9.35 -15.68
C VAL A 92 -7.20 -8.88 -15.04
N GLY A 93 -6.06 -9.24 -15.63
CA GLY A 93 -4.75 -8.72 -15.25
C GLY A 93 -4.62 -7.20 -15.43
N ALA A 94 -5.05 -6.65 -16.57
CA ALA A 94 -5.02 -5.22 -16.85
C ALA A 94 -5.91 -4.42 -15.88
N LEU A 95 -7.14 -4.88 -15.63
CA LEU A 95 -8.04 -4.25 -14.66
C LEU A 95 -7.45 -4.25 -13.25
N MET A 96 -6.74 -5.30 -12.86
CA MET A 96 -6.07 -5.33 -11.55
C MET A 96 -4.90 -4.36 -11.46
N LYS A 97 -4.15 -4.15 -12.54
CA LYS A 97 -3.10 -3.11 -12.59
C LYS A 97 -3.69 -1.72 -12.46
N ILE A 98 -4.80 -1.43 -13.15
CA ILE A 98 -5.53 -0.17 -13.01
C ILE A 98 -6.04 0.01 -11.57
N GLY A 99 -6.62 -1.06 -11.00
CA GLY A 99 -7.04 -1.06 -9.59
C GLY A 99 -5.88 -0.82 -8.62
N GLU A 100 -4.66 -1.29 -8.94
CA GLU A 100 -3.46 -1.02 -8.15
C GLU A 100 -3.10 0.47 -8.15
N PHE A 101 -3.19 1.13 -9.30
CA PHE A 101 -3.01 2.58 -9.39
C PHE A 101 -4.01 3.32 -8.51
N PHE A 102 -5.31 3.02 -8.62
CA PHE A 102 -6.33 3.70 -7.81
C PHE A 102 -6.15 3.46 -6.30
N LYS A 103 -5.74 2.25 -5.89
CA LYS A 103 -5.39 2.01 -4.48
C LYS A 103 -4.24 2.89 -4.03
N CYS A 104 -3.15 2.94 -4.79
CA CYS A 104 -2.00 3.79 -4.46
C CYS A 104 -2.39 5.27 -4.43
N PHE A 105 -3.25 5.71 -5.35
CA PHE A 105 -3.76 7.08 -5.42
C PHE A 105 -4.58 7.48 -4.19
N ILE A 106 -5.59 6.67 -3.84
CA ILE A 106 -6.42 6.88 -2.66
C ILE A 106 -5.57 6.86 -1.39
N VAL A 107 -4.66 5.89 -1.26
CA VAL A 107 -3.78 5.78 -0.09
C VAL A 107 -2.88 7.01 0.02
N THR A 108 -2.30 7.50 -1.07
CA THR A 108 -1.44 8.68 -1.05
C THR A 108 -2.21 9.94 -0.64
N ILE A 109 -3.46 10.09 -1.07
CA ILE A 109 -4.37 11.16 -0.59
C ILE A 109 -4.58 11.05 0.93
N LEU A 110 -4.86 9.85 1.44
CA LEU A 110 -5.05 9.64 2.89
C LEU A 110 -3.78 9.97 3.68
N VAL A 111 -2.61 9.59 3.17
CA VAL A 111 -1.33 9.95 3.78
C VAL A 111 -1.14 11.47 3.79
N PHE A 112 -1.40 12.14 2.66
CA PHE A 112 -1.28 13.60 2.56
C PHE A 112 -2.15 14.30 3.61
N PHE A 113 -3.45 13.95 3.70
CA PHE A 113 -4.33 14.54 4.71
C PHE A 113 -3.89 14.20 6.14
N SER A 114 -3.33 13.03 6.37
CA SER A 114 -2.79 12.68 7.69
C SER A 114 -1.65 13.60 8.11
N TYR A 115 -0.73 13.95 7.21
CA TYR A 115 0.29 14.96 7.48
C TYR A 115 -0.32 16.33 7.81
N GLN A 116 -1.39 16.74 7.11
CA GLN A 116 -2.07 18.01 7.40
C GLN A 116 -2.71 17.99 8.80
N PHE A 117 -3.44 16.91 9.14
CA PHE A 117 -4.07 16.78 10.46
C PHE A 117 -3.07 16.69 11.60
N ILE A 118 -1.96 15.97 11.41
CA ILE A 118 -0.88 15.87 12.40
C ILE A 118 -0.27 17.25 12.65
N ASN A 119 0.08 18.00 11.59
CA ASN A 119 0.64 19.34 11.72
C ASN A 119 -0.34 20.31 12.41
N LEU A 120 -1.62 20.28 12.02
CA LEU A 120 -2.66 21.10 12.65
C LEU A 120 -2.83 20.77 14.14
N GLY A 121 -2.81 19.48 14.50
CA GLY A 121 -2.86 19.04 15.90
C GLY A 121 -1.67 19.53 16.72
N ILE A 122 -0.45 19.40 16.18
CA ILE A 122 0.76 19.88 16.84
C ILE A 122 0.74 21.40 16.98
N ASN A 123 0.35 22.14 15.95
CA ASN A 123 0.28 23.60 15.99
C ASN A 123 -0.69 24.09 17.06
N LYS A 124 -1.88 23.46 17.14
CA LYS A 124 -2.87 23.76 18.19
C LYS A 124 -2.31 23.48 19.59
N TRP A 125 -1.55 22.41 19.76
CA TRP A 125 -0.97 22.06 21.06
C TRP A 125 0.19 22.99 21.47
N LEU A 126 0.99 23.45 20.50
CA LEU A 126 2.14 24.33 20.73
C LEU A 126 1.82 25.82 20.65
N GLY A 127 0.55 26.20 20.44
CA GLY A 127 0.16 27.60 20.26
C GLY A 127 0.76 28.28 19.02
N LYS A 128 1.12 27.49 17.99
CA LYS A 128 1.69 27.99 16.73
C LYS A 128 0.59 28.33 15.73
N THR A 129 0.94 29.12 14.71
CA THR A 129 0.02 29.41 13.60
C THR A 129 -0.32 28.14 12.82
N ALA A 130 -1.54 28.05 12.30
CA ALA A 130 -2.05 26.86 11.62
C ALA A 130 -1.22 26.47 10.38
N ASP A 131 -0.61 27.45 9.72
CA ASP A 131 0.17 27.26 8.49
C ASP A 131 1.60 26.75 8.72
N THR A 132 2.02 26.60 9.99
CA THR A 132 3.37 26.12 10.29
C THR A 132 3.50 24.63 9.96
N VAL A 133 4.39 24.26 9.05
CA VAL A 133 4.72 22.86 8.79
C VAL A 133 5.79 22.40 9.78
N VAL A 134 5.39 21.67 10.82
CA VAL A 134 6.27 21.13 11.86
C VAL A 134 6.91 19.82 11.41
N ILE A 135 6.10 18.90 10.89
CA ILE A 135 6.53 17.63 10.33
C ILE A 135 6.40 17.72 8.82
N LYS A 136 7.55 17.82 8.15
CA LYS A 136 7.65 17.74 6.69
C LYS A 136 7.44 16.30 6.23
N GLY A 137 7.01 16.14 4.99
CA GLY A 137 6.90 14.82 4.37
C GLY A 137 8.26 14.14 4.31
N GLU A 138 8.34 12.94 4.88
CA GLU A 138 9.59 12.16 4.96
C GLU A 138 9.33 10.65 4.72
N PRO A 139 10.31 9.89 4.22
CA PRO A 139 10.14 8.50 3.79
C PRO A 139 9.55 7.53 4.82
N ILE A 140 9.95 7.62 6.08
CA ILE A 140 9.63 6.67 7.15
C ILE A 140 8.17 6.81 7.58
N ILE A 141 7.73 8.00 7.98
CA ILE A 141 6.34 8.29 8.34
C ILE A 141 5.44 8.09 7.11
N TYR A 142 5.89 8.51 5.91
CA TYR A 142 5.14 8.25 4.68
C TYR A 142 4.90 6.76 4.49
N ALA A 143 5.95 5.93 4.53
CA ALA A 143 5.84 4.49 4.37
C ALA A 143 4.95 3.84 5.43
N THR A 144 5.07 4.31 6.67
CA THR A 144 4.29 3.81 7.80
C THR A 144 2.80 4.07 7.58
N LEU A 145 2.42 5.33 7.31
CA LEU A 145 1.04 5.70 7.03
C LEU A 145 0.53 5.00 5.76
N PHE A 146 1.35 4.93 4.71
CA PHE A 146 0.99 4.25 3.46
C PHE A 146 0.63 2.79 3.71
N VAL A 147 1.47 2.03 4.42
CA VAL A 147 1.20 0.61 4.67
C VAL A 147 -0.04 0.42 5.54
N ILE A 148 -0.25 1.26 6.56
CA ILE A 148 -1.46 1.24 7.39
C ILE A 148 -2.70 1.43 6.51
N PHE A 149 -2.77 2.52 5.74
CA PHE A 149 -3.93 2.82 4.90
C PHE A 149 -4.10 1.83 3.76
N TYR A 150 -3.02 1.34 3.16
CA TYR A 150 -3.07 0.34 2.10
C TYR A 150 -3.66 -0.98 2.61
N ASN A 151 -3.21 -1.45 3.77
CA ASN A 151 -3.74 -2.66 4.39
C ASN A 151 -5.20 -2.47 4.81
N PHE A 152 -5.55 -1.31 5.37
CA PHE A 152 -6.92 -0.97 5.72
C PHE A 152 -7.85 -0.93 4.50
N LEU A 153 -7.41 -0.31 3.40
CA LEU A 153 -8.15 -0.27 2.14
C LEU A 153 -8.34 -1.69 1.56
N CYS A 154 -7.29 -2.51 1.56
CA CYS A 154 -7.37 -3.91 1.15
C CYS A 154 -8.34 -4.73 2.02
N PHE A 155 -8.38 -4.45 3.33
CA PHE A 155 -9.32 -5.06 4.25
C PHE A 155 -10.77 -4.65 3.94
N ILE A 156 -11.03 -3.37 3.71
CA ILE A 156 -12.36 -2.87 3.32
C ILE A 156 -12.81 -3.54 2.02
N ILE A 157 -11.99 -3.49 0.96
CA ILE A 157 -12.32 -4.07 -0.34
C ILE A 157 -12.66 -5.55 -0.20
N TYR A 158 -11.86 -6.29 0.55
CA TYR A 158 -12.08 -7.71 0.81
C TYR A 158 -13.40 -7.95 1.56
N LYS A 159 -13.63 -7.22 2.65
CA LYS A 159 -14.84 -7.37 3.46
C LYS A 159 -16.10 -7.06 2.63
N THR A 160 -16.06 -6.00 1.84
CA THR A 160 -17.12 -5.61 0.91
C THR A 160 -17.39 -6.69 -0.13
N TYR A 161 -16.34 -7.24 -0.77
CA TYR A 161 -16.48 -8.34 -1.72
C TYR A 161 -17.18 -9.57 -1.10
N TYR A 162 -16.78 -9.98 0.12
CA TYR A 162 -17.40 -11.12 0.81
C TYR A 162 -18.85 -10.86 1.20
N LEU A 163 -19.18 -9.63 1.63
CA LEU A 163 -20.57 -9.25 1.92
C LEU A 163 -21.44 -9.40 0.67
N PHE A 164 -21.01 -8.87 -0.47
CA PHE A 164 -21.76 -9.01 -1.73
C PHE A 164 -21.88 -10.46 -2.19
N LYS A 165 -20.80 -11.25 -2.08
CA LYS A 165 -20.83 -12.68 -2.40
C LYS A 165 -21.86 -13.42 -1.55
N ASN A 166 -21.89 -13.18 -0.24
CA ASN A 166 -22.84 -13.82 0.68
C ASN A 166 -24.29 -13.41 0.39
N ILE A 167 -24.53 -12.15 0.00
CA ILE A 167 -25.86 -11.68 -0.41
C ILE A 167 -26.32 -12.41 -1.68
N LYS A 168 -25.43 -12.58 -2.66
CA LYS A 168 -25.75 -13.27 -3.92
C LYS A 168 -26.12 -14.74 -3.66
N ILE A 169 -25.31 -15.47 -2.89
CA ILE A 169 -25.57 -16.88 -2.55
C ILE A 169 -26.92 -17.02 -1.83
N LYS A 170 -27.24 -16.11 -0.89
CA LYS A 170 -28.54 -16.13 -0.20
C LYS A 170 -29.75 -15.90 -1.12
N LYS A 171 -29.57 -15.21 -2.26
CA LYS A 171 -30.63 -15.05 -3.27
C LYS A 171 -30.81 -16.33 -4.08
N GLU A 172 -29.71 -16.93 -4.54
CA GLU A 172 -29.71 -18.17 -5.32
C GLU A 172 -30.26 -19.39 -4.54
N VAL A 173 -30.17 -19.40 -3.21
CA VAL A 173 -30.73 -20.48 -2.35
C VAL A 173 -32.22 -20.27 -2.02
N LYS A 174 -32.78 -19.09 -2.28
CA LYS A 174 -34.19 -18.77 -2.02
C LYS A 174 -35.08 -18.90 -3.26
N GLU A 175 -34.48 -19.07 -4.44
CA GLU A 175 -35.14 -19.40 -5.71
C GLU A 175 -35.07 -20.92 -5.93
#